data_AF-A0AAV5Q632-F1
#
_entry.id   AF-A0AAV5Q632-F1
#
_cell.length_a   1.000
_cell.length_b   1.000
_cell.length_c   1.000
_cell.angle_alpha   90.00
_cell.angle_beta   90.00
_cell.angle_gamma   90.00
#
_symmetry.space_group_name_H-M   'P 1'
#
loop_
_entity.id
_entity.type
_entity.pdbx_description
1 polymer ?
#
loop_
_entity_poly.entity_id
_entity_poly.type
_entity_poly.pdbx_seq_one_letter_code
_entity_poly.pdbx_strand_id
1 'polypeptide(L)'
;MRQTCALLNREILKKAQKFRNYAKILTRRSKILKQEANVLFDQGDAQEAIPLHGKAKAMQMDIDKLHMEAAKLYFNFYNPNIRSNYNIDLHGLRANEARMYLEMHVQSILRRRQNFFQVIVGKGTHSVLRPVLTMVVKDFCKEKNYSCEEIELGVWHIDLNKTHKLTVNWSGIF
;
A
#
# COMPACT_ATOMS: atom_id res chain seq x y z
N MET A 1 -15.30 27.65 14.68
CA MET A 1 -14.61 27.19 13.45
C MET A 1 -13.80 25.89 13.57
N ARG A 2 -13.32 25.45 14.75
CA ARG A 2 -12.51 24.20 14.87
C ARG A 2 -13.33 22.88 14.86
N GLN A 3 -14.57 22.88 15.32
CA GLN A 3 -15.42 21.67 15.37
C GLN A 3 -15.85 21.16 13.99
N THR A 4 -16.09 22.05 13.02
CA THR A 4 -16.51 21.69 11.66
C THR A 4 -15.40 20.98 10.87
N CYS A 5 -14.14 21.37 11.07
CA CYS A 5 -12.99 20.75 10.40
C CYS A 5 -12.72 19.32 10.93
N ALA A 6 -12.83 19.09 12.25
CA ALA A 6 -12.66 17.76 12.85
C ALA A 6 -13.77 16.77 12.45
N LEU A 7 -15.02 17.24 12.33
CA LEU A 7 -16.13 16.41 11.87
C LEU A 7 -15.98 16.04 10.38
N LEU A 8 -15.64 17.01 9.54
CA LEU A 8 -15.37 16.79 8.11
C LEU A 8 -14.24 15.77 7.90
N ASN A 9 -13.18 15.91 8.69
CA ASN A 9 -12.04 14.99 8.71
C ASN A 9 -12.45 13.55 9.07
N ARG A 10 -13.35 13.38 10.05
CA ARG A 10 -13.84 12.05 10.45
C ARG A 10 -14.71 11.39 9.37
N GLU A 11 -15.50 12.17 8.63
CA GLU A 11 -16.35 11.64 7.55
C GLU A 11 -15.53 11.11 6.35
N ILE A 12 -14.39 11.72 6.05
CA ILE A 12 -13.47 11.24 4.99
C ILE A 12 -12.99 9.82 5.30
N LEU A 13 -12.51 9.57 6.52
CA LEU A 13 -12.05 8.25 6.94
C LEU A 13 -13.19 7.23 6.99
N LYS A 14 -14.38 7.62 7.44
CA LYS A 14 -15.56 6.75 7.38
C LYS A 14 -15.91 6.37 5.95
N LYS A 15 -15.84 7.31 5.01
CA LYS A 15 -16.08 7.05 3.58
C LYS A 15 -15.04 6.08 3.01
N ALA A 16 -13.76 6.29 3.31
CA ALA A 16 -12.69 5.36 2.92
C ALA A 16 -12.94 3.94 3.46
N GLN A 17 -13.34 3.83 4.73
CA GLN A 17 -13.67 2.54 5.35
C GLN A 17 -14.89 1.89 4.70
N LYS A 18 -15.92 2.65 4.33
CA LYS A 18 -17.07 2.13 3.57
C LYS A 18 -16.63 1.51 2.26
N PHE A 19 -15.77 2.17 1.48
CA PHE A 19 -15.22 1.59 0.26
C PHE A 19 -14.44 0.29 0.51
N ARG A 20 -13.63 0.22 1.58
CA ARG A 20 -12.97 -1.04 1.98
C ARG A 20 -13.97 -2.15 2.31
N ASN A 21 -15.05 -1.83 3.00
CA ASN A 21 -16.07 -2.80 3.36
C ASN A 21 -16.82 -3.32 2.14
N TYR A 22 -17.21 -2.43 1.21
CA TYR A 22 -17.81 -2.85 -0.06
C TYR A 22 -16.88 -3.71 -0.89
N ALA A 23 -15.60 -3.33 -1.00
CA ALA A 23 -14.61 -4.12 -1.70
C ALA A 23 -14.47 -5.53 -1.09
N LYS A 24 -14.44 -5.65 0.25
CA LYS A 24 -14.43 -6.95 0.94
C LYS A 24 -15.63 -7.83 0.59
N ILE A 25 -16.83 -7.25 0.50
CA ILE A 25 -18.05 -7.97 0.11
C ILE A 25 -17.91 -8.49 -1.32
N LEU A 26 -17.48 -7.63 -2.26
CA LEU A 26 -17.28 -8.02 -3.65
C LEU A 26 -16.16 -9.06 -3.79
N THR A 27 -15.07 -8.98 -3.03
CA THR A 27 -14.00 -9.98 -3.02
C THR A 27 -14.53 -11.36 -2.66
N ARG A 28 -15.40 -11.45 -1.64
CA ARG A 28 -16.02 -12.74 -1.27
C ARG A 28 -16.88 -13.29 -2.40
N ARG A 29 -17.72 -12.46 -3.03
CA ARG A 29 -18.57 -12.87 -4.16
C ARG A 29 -17.77 -13.29 -5.39
N SER A 30 -16.77 -12.48 -5.78
CA SER A 30 -15.85 -12.80 -6.89
C SER A 30 -15.11 -14.12 -6.65
N LYS A 31 -14.70 -14.40 -5.40
CA LYS A 31 -14.07 -15.67 -5.05
C LYS A 31 -15.00 -16.86 -5.26
N ILE A 32 -16.26 -16.77 -4.81
CA ILE A 32 -17.26 -17.83 -5.01
C ILE A 32 -17.46 -18.10 -6.50
N LEU A 33 -17.67 -17.05 -7.30
CA LEU A 33 -17.83 -17.18 -8.76
C LEU A 33 -16.60 -17.81 -9.44
N LYS A 34 -15.38 -17.45 -9.01
CA LYS A 34 -14.15 -18.08 -9.52
C LYS A 34 -14.08 -19.56 -9.17
N GLN A 35 -14.46 -19.92 -7.93
CA GLN A 35 -14.46 -21.31 -7.49
C GLN A 35 -15.47 -22.15 -8.29
N GLU A 36 -16.70 -21.65 -8.46
CA GLU A 36 -17.75 -22.31 -9.25
C GLU A 36 -17.35 -22.46 -10.71
N ALA A 37 -16.80 -21.40 -11.32
CA ALA A 37 -16.31 -21.45 -12.69
C ALA A 37 -15.18 -22.46 -12.88
N ASN A 38 -14.26 -22.56 -11.91
CA ASN A 38 -13.18 -23.54 -11.97
C ASN A 38 -13.71 -24.97 -11.87
N VAL A 39 -14.70 -25.22 -10.99
CA VAL A 39 -15.35 -26.54 -10.88
C VAL A 39 -15.99 -26.96 -12.21
N LEU A 40 -16.74 -26.06 -12.86
CA LEU A 40 -17.34 -26.33 -14.17
C LEU A 40 -16.29 -26.58 -15.25
N PHE A 41 -15.21 -25.80 -15.25
CA PHE A 41 -14.12 -25.99 -16.19
C PHE A 41 -13.43 -27.35 -16.01
N ASP A 42 -13.18 -27.75 -14.75
CA ASP A 42 -12.59 -29.06 -14.41
C ASP A 42 -13.52 -30.23 -14.77
N GLN A 43 -14.83 -29.99 -14.84
CA GLN A 43 -15.85 -30.95 -15.29
C GLN A 43 -16.00 -31.01 -16.81
N GLY A 44 -15.33 -30.13 -17.57
CA GLY A 44 -15.43 -30.05 -19.02
C GLY A 44 -16.51 -29.09 -19.54
N ASP A 45 -17.27 -28.44 -18.64
CA ASP A 45 -18.36 -27.52 -18.96
C ASP A 45 -17.85 -26.08 -19.16
N ALA A 46 -16.89 -25.92 -20.08
CA ALA A 46 -16.24 -24.63 -20.33
C ALA A 46 -17.22 -23.52 -20.74
N GLN A 47 -18.30 -23.86 -21.46
CA GLN A 47 -19.31 -22.89 -21.91
C GLN A 47 -20.03 -22.22 -20.72
N GLU A 48 -20.31 -22.98 -19.66
CA GLU A 48 -20.95 -22.46 -18.44
C GLU A 48 -19.94 -21.77 -17.52
N ALA A 49 -18.66 -22.17 -17.55
CA ALA A 49 -17.59 -21.53 -16.78
C ALA A 49 -17.26 -20.10 -17.25
N ILE A 50 -17.22 -19.88 -18.57
CA ILE A 50 -16.85 -18.59 -19.20
C ILE A 50 -17.64 -17.39 -18.63
N PRO A 51 -18.99 -17.39 -18.58
CA PRO A 51 -19.73 -16.25 -18.06
C PRO A 51 -19.46 -15.99 -16.57
N LEU A 52 -19.19 -17.03 -15.78
CA LEU A 52 -18.86 -16.87 -14.36
C LEU A 52 -17.47 -16.24 -14.17
N HIS A 53 -16.46 -16.67 -14.94
CA HIS A 53 -15.16 -15.99 -14.97
C HIS A 53 -15.31 -14.53 -15.42
N GLY A 54 -16.14 -14.26 -16.43
CA GLY A 54 -16.46 -12.91 -16.90
C GLY A 54 -17.03 -12.02 -15.79
N LYS A 55 -18.05 -12.51 -15.07
CA LYS A 55 -18.64 -11.81 -13.91
C LYS A 55 -17.62 -11.58 -12.81
N ALA A 56 -16.80 -12.59 -12.49
CA ALA A 56 -15.78 -12.47 -11.45
C ALA A 56 -14.68 -11.47 -11.81
N LYS A 57 -14.30 -11.39 -13.10
CA LYS A 57 -13.35 -10.41 -13.64
C LYS A 57 -13.92 -8.99 -13.58
N ALA A 58 -15.19 -8.80 -13.95
CA ALA A 58 -15.86 -7.51 -13.80
C ALA A 58 -15.88 -7.05 -12.32
N MET A 59 -16.24 -7.94 -11.39
CA MET A 59 -16.17 -7.65 -9.95
C MET A 59 -14.75 -7.30 -9.49
N GLN A 60 -13.71 -7.93 -10.05
CA GLN A 60 -12.33 -7.60 -9.73
C GLN A 60 -11.99 -6.15 -10.10
N MET A 61 -12.44 -5.68 -11.26
CA MET A 61 -12.24 -4.28 -11.68
C MET A 61 -12.91 -3.31 -10.71
N ASP A 62 -14.10 -3.64 -10.20
CA ASP A 62 -14.80 -2.79 -9.23
C ASP A 62 -14.17 -2.83 -7.83
N ILE A 63 -13.68 -3.99 -7.41
CA ILE A 63 -12.87 -4.15 -6.19
C ILE A 63 -11.64 -3.24 -6.26
N ASP A 64 -10.93 -3.25 -7.37
CA ASP A 64 -9.70 -2.47 -7.55
C ASP A 64 -10.00 -0.96 -7.54
N LYS A 65 -11.08 -0.53 -8.21
CA LYS A 65 -11.57 0.87 -8.13
C LYS A 65 -11.89 1.29 -6.70
N LEU A 66 -12.65 0.48 -5.96
CA LEU A 66 -13.02 0.78 -4.57
C LEU A 66 -11.79 0.88 -3.67
N HIS A 67 -10.80 0.00 -3.85
CA HIS A 67 -9.55 0.06 -3.11
C HIS A 67 -8.73 1.29 -3.47
N MET A 68 -8.64 1.64 -4.76
CA MET A 68 -7.97 2.86 -5.20
C MET A 68 -8.63 4.12 -4.60
N GLU A 69 -9.96 4.22 -4.62
CA GLU A 69 -10.68 5.37 -4.04
C GLU A 69 -10.50 5.44 -2.52
N ALA A 70 -10.50 4.31 -1.82
CA ALA A 70 -10.18 4.28 -0.40
C ALA A 70 -8.74 4.74 -0.12
N ALA A 71 -7.78 4.26 -0.91
CA ALA A 71 -6.36 4.60 -0.79
C ALA A 71 -6.14 6.10 -0.96
N LYS A 72 -6.74 6.71 -1.98
CA LYS A 72 -6.68 8.17 -2.20
C LYS A 72 -7.22 8.96 -1.00
N LEU A 73 -8.34 8.54 -0.43
CA LEU A 73 -8.92 9.20 0.73
C LEU A 73 -8.03 9.09 1.96
N TYR A 74 -7.49 7.92 2.28
CA TYR A 74 -6.53 7.75 3.38
C TYR A 74 -5.28 8.59 3.15
N PHE A 75 -4.67 8.49 1.96
CA PHE A 75 -3.44 9.19 1.65
C PHE A 75 -3.61 10.71 1.76
N ASN A 76 -4.62 11.28 1.11
CA ASN A 76 -4.84 12.73 1.14
C ASN A 76 -5.19 13.23 2.55
N PHE A 77 -5.89 12.41 3.33
CA PHE A 77 -6.24 12.74 4.71
C PHE A 77 -5.00 12.91 5.59
N TYR A 78 -4.07 11.96 5.54
CA TYR A 78 -2.85 12.00 6.37
C TYR A 78 -1.75 12.89 5.78
N ASN A 79 -1.83 13.25 4.50
CA ASN A 79 -0.78 13.99 3.79
C ASN A 79 -1.29 15.30 3.13
N PRO A 80 -2.00 16.20 3.85
CA PRO A 80 -2.60 17.40 3.24
C PRO A 80 -1.56 18.34 2.60
N ASN A 81 -0.31 18.32 3.10
CA ASN A 81 0.79 19.17 2.64
C ASN A 81 2.00 18.36 2.13
N ILE A 82 1.77 17.21 1.49
CA ILE A 82 2.85 16.31 1.01
C ILE A 82 3.90 16.99 0.10
N ARG A 83 3.52 18.10 -0.54
CA ARG A 83 4.41 18.87 -1.40
C ARG A 83 5.48 19.66 -0.65
N SER A 84 5.27 19.97 0.62
CA SER A 84 6.22 20.69 1.48
C SER A 84 6.79 19.81 2.58
N ASN A 85 6.17 18.66 2.84
CA ASN A 85 6.59 17.78 3.92
C ASN A 85 7.78 16.89 3.53
N TYR A 86 8.65 16.67 4.52
CA TYR A 86 9.75 15.71 4.49
C TYR A 86 9.32 14.31 4.97
N ASN A 87 8.06 14.17 5.37
CA ASN A 87 7.47 12.91 5.79
C ASN A 87 6.29 12.50 4.91
N ILE A 88 6.06 11.20 4.84
CA ILE A 88 4.93 10.57 4.16
C ILE A 88 4.25 9.60 5.12
N ASP A 89 2.94 9.76 5.31
CA ASP A 89 2.12 8.88 6.12
C ASP A 89 1.35 7.90 5.24
N LEU A 90 1.65 6.61 5.42
CA LEU A 90 1.08 5.48 4.68
C LEU A 90 0.01 4.75 5.50
N HIS A 91 -0.43 5.29 6.63
CA HIS A 91 -1.42 4.67 7.50
C HIS A 91 -2.73 4.36 6.75
N GLY A 92 -3.29 3.17 7.00
CA GLY A 92 -4.54 2.72 6.41
C GLY A 92 -4.44 2.26 4.94
N LEU A 93 -3.26 2.37 4.33
CA LEU A 93 -3.00 1.83 3.00
C LEU A 93 -2.75 0.32 3.05
N ARG A 94 -3.04 -0.36 1.95
CA ARG A 94 -2.61 -1.75 1.71
C ARG A 94 -1.17 -1.77 1.24
N ALA A 95 -0.51 -2.92 1.35
CA ALA A 95 0.91 -3.06 1.00
C ALA A 95 1.27 -2.49 -0.38
N ASN A 96 0.54 -2.89 -1.42
CA ASN A 96 0.81 -2.44 -2.80
C ASN A 96 0.55 -0.94 -2.98
N GLU A 97 -0.45 -0.39 -2.30
CA GLU A 97 -0.77 1.04 -2.37
C GLU A 97 0.31 1.86 -1.66
N ALA A 98 0.72 1.42 -0.47
CA ALA A 98 1.81 2.03 0.29
C ALA A 98 3.12 2.03 -0.52
N ARG A 99 3.43 0.90 -1.16
CA ARG A 99 4.59 0.77 -2.05
C ARG A 99 4.56 1.78 -3.20
N MET A 100 3.42 1.90 -3.88
CA MET A 100 3.23 2.86 -4.97
C MET A 100 3.43 4.30 -4.50
N TYR A 101 2.80 4.70 -3.39
CA TYR A 101 2.95 6.05 -2.85
C TYR A 101 4.37 6.34 -2.36
N LEU A 102 5.05 5.35 -1.78
CA LEU A 102 6.44 5.46 -1.36
C LEU A 102 7.37 5.71 -2.56
N GLU A 103 7.21 4.95 -3.65
CA GLU A 103 7.96 5.15 -4.90
C GLU A 103 7.74 6.56 -5.48
N MET A 104 6.48 6.99 -5.56
CA MET A 104 6.15 8.34 -6.03
C MET A 104 6.76 9.44 -5.14
N HIS A 105 6.80 9.23 -3.84
CA HIS A 105 7.37 10.19 -2.89
C HIS A 105 8.89 10.29 -3.02
N VAL A 106 9.60 9.17 -3.15
CA VAL A 106 11.05 9.17 -3.42
C VAL A 106 11.38 10.00 -4.64
N GLN A 107 10.62 9.82 -5.74
CA GLN A 107 10.81 10.64 -6.94
C GLN A 107 10.59 12.14 -6.66
N SER A 108 9.64 12.49 -5.79
CA SER A 108 9.45 13.88 -5.38
C SER A 108 10.57 14.43 -4.50
N ILE A 109 11.12 13.62 -3.58
CA ILE A 109 12.23 13.99 -2.70
C ILE A 109 13.50 14.26 -3.53
N LEU A 110 13.82 13.35 -4.45
CA LEU A 110 14.95 13.49 -5.37
C LEU A 110 14.81 14.74 -6.26
N ARG A 111 13.62 15.03 -6.79
CA ARG A 111 13.36 16.27 -7.56
C ARG A 111 13.60 17.54 -6.76
N ARG A 112 13.40 17.50 -5.43
CA ARG A 112 13.67 18.62 -4.51
C ARG A 112 15.12 18.66 -4.04
N ARG A 113 16.00 17.80 -4.58
CA ARG A 113 17.40 17.64 -4.15
C ARG A 113 17.54 17.31 -2.66
N GLN A 114 16.52 16.68 -2.10
CA GLN A 114 16.57 16.11 -0.76
C GLN A 114 17.03 14.66 -0.87
N ASN A 115 17.75 14.18 0.14
CA ASN A 115 18.38 12.86 0.18
C ASN A 115 17.86 11.98 1.31
N PHE A 116 16.94 12.48 2.12
CA PHE A 116 16.28 11.69 3.15
C PHE A 116 14.83 12.11 3.33
N PHE A 117 14.04 11.24 3.91
CA PHE A 117 12.67 11.52 4.32
C PHE A 117 12.22 10.54 5.41
N GLN A 118 11.07 10.79 6.01
CA GLN A 118 10.46 9.91 7.01
C GLN A 118 9.21 9.23 6.49
N VAL A 119 9.00 7.96 6.85
CA VAL A 119 7.78 7.20 6.54
C VAL A 119 7.06 6.87 7.82
N ILE A 120 5.78 7.25 7.91
CA ILE A 120 4.90 6.90 9.00
C ILE A 120 4.02 5.75 8.53
N VAL A 121 4.14 4.58 9.16
CA VAL A 121 3.34 3.38 8.82
C VAL A 121 2.22 3.11 9.83
N GLY A 122 2.24 3.84 10.96
CA GLY A 122 1.35 3.65 12.10
C GLY A 122 1.79 2.52 13.02
N LYS A 123 1.23 2.50 14.24
CA LYS A 123 1.64 1.61 15.34
C LYS A 123 1.28 0.12 15.14
N GLY A 124 0.53 -0.23 14.10
CA GLY A 124 0.19 -1.63 13.81
C GLY A 124 -0.74 -2.32 14.81
N THR A 125 -1.63 -1.58 15.50
CA THR A 125 -2.54 -2.10 16.55
C THR A 125 -3.52 -3.20 16.08
N HIS A 126 -3.61 -3.46 14.77
CA HIS A 126 -4.48 -4.49 14.18
C HIS A 126 -3.73 -5.68 13.57
N SER A 127 -2.40 -5.70 13.65
CA SER A 127 -1.56 -6.78 13.15
C SER A 127 -0.85 -7.46 14.32
N VAL A 128 -1.29 -8.67 14.67
CA VAL A 128 -0.91 -9.41 15.89
C VAL A 128 0.57 -9.82 15.94
N LEU A 129 1.28 -9.86 14.80
CA LEU A 129 2.63 -10.40 14.72
C LEU A 129 3.66 -9.42 14.14
N ARG A 130 3.36 -8.76 13.01
CA ARG A 130 4.23 -7.75 12.38
C ARG A 130 3.38 -6.77 11.55
N PRO A 131 3.58 -5.44 11.65
CA PRO A 131 2.84 -4.48 10.82
C PRO A 131 3.22 -4.67 9.35
N VAL A 132 2.24 -4.96 8.49
CA VAL A 132 2.45 -5.23 7.05
C VAL A 132 3.21 -4.11 6.36
N LEU A 133 2.92 -2.86 6.73
CA LEU A 133 3.56 -1.68 6.13
C LEU A 133 5.03 -1.52 6.54
N THR A 134 5.40 -1.98 7.74
CA THR A 134 6.82 -2.05 8.13
C THR A 134 7.61 -2.96 7.19
N MET A 135 7.02 -4.08 6.75
CA MET A 135 7.66 -4.97 5.78
C MET A 135 7.83 -4.27 4.42
N VAL A 136 6.80 -3.55 3.97
CA VAL A 136 6.87 -2.78 2.71
C VAL A 136 8.03 -1.79 2.72
N VAL A 137 8.22 -1.06 3.83
CA VAL A 137 9.34 -0.11 3.96
C VAL A 137 10.69 -0.83 3.93
N LYS A 138 10.84 -1.93 4.68
CA LYS A 138 12.08 -2.72 4.72
C LYS A 138 12.42 -3.31 3.35
N ASP A 139 11.45 -3.94 2.70
CA ASP A 139 11.62 -4.54 1.38
C ASP A 139 11.97 -3.48 0.34
N PHE A 140 11.30 -2.31 0.39
CA PHE A 140 11.61 -1.18 -0.47
C PHE A 140 13.06 -0.70 -0.30
N CYS A 141 13.52 -0.51 0.93
CA CYS A 141 14.88 -0.02 1.18
C CYS A 141 15.92 -1.07 0.79
N LYS A 142 15.68 -2.35 1.08
CA LYS A 142 16.54 -3.45 0.63
C LYS A 142 16.65 -3.50 -0.90
N GLU A 143 15.53 -3.43 -1.61
CA GLU A 143 15.50 -3.49 -3.07
C GLU A 143 16.19 -2.28 -3.72
N LYS A 144 15.95 -1.08 -3.20
CA LYS A 144 16.53 0.16 -3.74
C LYS A 144 17.93 0.44 -3.20
N ASN A 145 18.44 -0.41 -2.33
CA ASN A 145 19.69 -0.22 -1.65
C ASN A 145 19.75 1.14 -0.92
N TYR A 146 18.75 1.43 -0.09
CA TYR A 146 18.69 2.61 0.78
C TYR A 146 18.93 2.20 2.23
N SER A 147 19.48 3.11 3.02
CA SER A 147 19.57 2.93 4.47
C SER A 147 18.22 3.26 5.10
N CYS A 148 17.71 2.38 5.96
CA CYS A 148 16.47 2.60 6.69
C CYS A 148 16.58 2.22 8.16
N GLU A 149 16.09 3.09 9.03
CA GLU A 149 16.08 2.89 10.49
C GLU A 149 14.73 3.29 11.07
N GLU A 150 14.25 2.53 12.05
CA GLU A 150 13.06 2.89 12.81
C GLU A 150 13.50 3.82 13.95
N ILE A 151 13.15 5.11 13.83
CA ILE A 151 13.56 6.14 14.80
C ILE A 151 12.55 6.26 15.94
N GLU A 152 11.29 5.95 15.66
CA GLU A 152 10.21 5.85 16.64
C GLU A 152 9.26 4.73 16.20
N LEU A 153 8.43 4.22 17.11
CA LEU A 153 7.50 3.13 16.79
C LEU A 153 6.57 3.50 15.63
N GLY A 154 6.76 2.84 14.48
CA GLY A 154 6.00 3.09 13.26
C GLY A 154 6.46 4.32 12.46
N VAL A 155 7.62 4.88 12.76
CA VAL A 155 8.26 6.00 12.03
C VAL A 155 9.65 5.60 11.59
N TRP A 156 9.87 5.64 10.28
CA TRP A 156 11.07 5.14 9.62
C TRP A 156 11.82 6.29 8.95
N HIS A 157 13.10 6.48 9.26
CA HIS A 157 13.98 7.36 8.51
C HIS A 157 14.59 6.58 7.33
N ILE A 158 14.56 7.18 6.14
CA ILE A 158 15.15 6.61 4.93
C ILE A 158 16.17 7.61 4.37
N ASP A 159 17.42 7.15 4.21
CA ASP A 159 18.52 7.88 3.58
C ASP A 159 18.81 7.28 2.20
N LEU A 160 18.66 8.11 1.17
CA LEU A 160 18.78 7.78 -0.25
C LEU A 160 20.21 7.85 -0.78
N ASN A 161 21.14 8.45 -0.03
CA ASN A 161 22.55 8.53 -0.44
C ASN A 161 23.33 7.26 -0.12
N LYS A 162 22.89 6.50 0.88
CA LYS A 162 23.56 5.28 1.30
C LYS A 162 23.04 4.08 0.51
N THR A 163 23.73 3.79 -0.59
CA THR A 163 23.84 2.42 -1.08
C THR A 163 24.62 1.61 -0.06
N HIS A 164 24.11 0.45 0.41
CA HIS A 164 25.01 -0.51 1.06
C HIS A 164 26.17 -0.71 0.08
N LYS A 165 27.38 -0.34 0.53
CA LYS A 165 28.59 -0.87 -0.07
C LYS A 165 28.46 -2.38 0.03
N LEU A 166 28.14 -3.03 -1.09
CA LEU A 166 28.48 -4.44 -1.24
C LEU A 166 29.99 -4.49 -1.07
N THR A 167 30.45 -4.88 0.10
CA THR A 167 31.84 -5.26 0.31
C THR A 167 32.05 -6.52 -0.52
N VAL A 168 32.41 -6.34 -1.80
CA VAL A 168 32.97 -7.41 -2.60
C VAL A 168 34.34 -7.67 -1.98
N ASN A 169 34.43 -8.78 -1.25
CA ASN A 169 35.67 -9.19 -0.59
C ASN A 169 36.60 -9.73 -1.69
N TRP A 170 37.48 -8.87 -2.22
CA TRP A 170 38.55 -9.26 -3.15
C TRP A 170 39.75 -9.83 -2.38
N SER A 171 39.53 -10.88 -1.59
CA SER A 171 40.61 -11.61 -0.94
C SER A 171 40.66 -13.02 -1.51
N GLY A 172 41.41 -13.19 -2.59
CA GLY A 172 41.87 -14.53 -3.00
C GLY A 172 41.96 -14.77 -4.50
N ILE A 173 42.74 -13.98 -5.25
CA ILE A 173 43.48 -14.46 -6.45
C ILE A 173 44.75 -13.61 -6.59
N PHE A 174 45.84 -14.06 -5.97
CA PHE A 174 47.22 -13.89 -6.44
C PHE A 174 48.01 -15.11 -5.96
#